data_AF-A0A8S0Z3E9-F1
#
_entry.id   AF-A0A8S0Z3E9-F1
#
_cell.length_a   1.000
_cell.length_b   1.000
_cell.length_c   1.000
_cell.angle_alpha   90.00
_cell.angle_beta   90.00
_cell.angle_gamma   90.00
#
_symmetry.space_group_name_H-M   'P 1'
#
loop_
_entity.id
_entity.type
_entity.pdbx_description
1 polymer ?
#
loop_
_entity_poly.entity_id
_entity_poly.type
_entity_poly.pdbx_seq_one_letter_code
_entity_poly.pdbx_strand_id
1 'polypeptide(L)'
;MSKDTWPLVQERRQLKASGVTGAELKAKTSAVQAASRRDGNNALSKICEELEQHSDRLQTKDLHDKVQQITGQFKPEAIENAHGVTVTANKGIVDVWRE
;
A
#
# COMPACT_ATOMS: atom_id res chain seq x y z
N MET A 1 7.63 -0.51 9.39
CA MET A 1 7.24 0.46 10.43
C MET A 1 8.39 1.42 10.59
N SER A 2 8.12 2.73 10.60
CA SER A 2 9.17 3.75 10.60
C SER A 2 9.91 3.81 11.94
N LYS A 3 11.11 4.40 11.91
CA LYS A 3 11.91 4.69 13.11
C LYS A 3 11.18 5.63 14.07
N ASP A 4 10.19 6.39 13.58
CA ASP A 4 9.40 7.33 14.36
C ASP A 4 8.20 6.66 15.06
N THR A 5 7.62 5.63 14.44
CA THR A 5 6.49 4.88 15.01
C THR A 5 6.93 3.90 16.12
N TRP A 6 8.14 3.35 16.02
CA TRP A 6 8.64 2.37 16.99
C TRP A 6 8.78 2.90 18.43
N PRO A 7 9.34 4.11 18.67
CA PRO A 7 9.38 4.73 20.00
C PRO A 7 8.00 4.86 20.64
N LEU A 8 6.97 5.24 19.86
CA LEU A 8 5.59 5.37 20.37
C LEU A 8 5.01 4.03 20.83
N VAL A 9 5.33 2.95 20.11
CA VAL A 9 4.94 1.59 20.50
C VAL A 9 5.66 1.17 21.77
N GLN A 10 6.95 1.49 21.89
CA GLN A 10 7.76 1.17 23.06
C GLN A 10 7.27 1.93 24.30
N GLU A 11 7.02 3.23 24.20
CA GLU A 11 6.44 4.04 25.27
C GLU A 11 5.08 3.50 25.73
N ARG A 12 4.19 3.16 24.79
CA ARG A 12 2.90 2.55 25.14
C ARG A 12 3.08 1.24 25.92
N ARG A 13 4.05 0.39 25.51
CA ARG A 13 4.35 -0.87 26.20
C ARG A 13 4.86 -0.62 27.63
N GLN A 14 5.76 0.34 27.79
CA GLN A 14 6.28 0.74 29.10
C GLN A 14 5.17 1.27 30.01
N LEU A 15 4.30 2.16 29.51
CA LEU A 15 3.16 2.68 30.27
C LEU A 15 2.18 1.59 30.69
N LYS A 16 1.93 0.61 29.83
CA LYS A 16 1.09 -0.54 30.18
C LYS A 16 1.76 -1.40 31.27
N ALA A 17 3.08 -1.58 31.19
CA ALA A 17 3.84 -2.36 32.16
C ALA A 17 3.95 -1.66 33.53
N SER A 18 3.98 -0.32 33.57
CA SER A 18 3.96 0.46 34.80
C SER A 18 2.58 0.58 35.46
N GLY A 19 1.55 -0.07 34.89
CA GLY A 19 0.19 -0.09 35.45
C GLY A 19 -0.64 1.14 35.11
N VAL A 20 -0.19 2.01 34.20
CA VAL A 20 -0.98 3.16 33.74
C VAL A 20 -2.19 2.68 32.95
N THR A 21 -3.37 3.13 33.35
CA THR A 21 -4.64 2.79 32.71
C THR A 21 -5.45 4.05 32.40
N GLY A 22 -6.52 3.90 31.63
CA GLY A 22 -7.43 5.00 31.34
C GLY A 22 -6.96 5.95 30.24
N ALA A 23 -7.10 7.25 30.46
CA ALA A 23 -7.00 8.28 29.42
C ALA A 23 -5.60 8.37 28.78
N GLU A 24 -4.55 8.22 29.57
CA GLU A 24 -3.17 8.35 29.10
C GLU A 24 -2.75 7.22 28.15
N LEU A 25 -3.08 5.97 28.51
CA LEU A 25 -2.84 4.82 27.65
C LEU A 25 -3.67 4.88 26.36
N LYS A 26 -4.89 5.44 26.44
CA LYS A 26 -5.75 5.68 25.26
C LYS A 26 -5.12 6.71 24.33
N ALA A 27 -4.63 7.83 24.86
CA ALA A 27 -3.95 8.86 24.06
C ALA A 27 -2.73 8.30 23.32
N LYS A 28 -1.86 7.53 24.01
CA LYS A 28 -0.71 6.89 23.38
C LYS A 28 -1.09 5.82 22.36
N THR A 29 -2.18 5.08 22.62
CA THR A 29 -2.72 4.13 21.63
C THR A 29 -3.19 4.85 20.36
N SER A 30 -3.90 5.97 20.49
CA SER A 30 -4.31 6.79 19.34
C SER A 30 -3.11 7.32 18.56
N ALA A 31 -2.07 7.78 19.25
CA ALA A 31 -0.84 8.26 18.62
C ALA A 31 -0.13 7.15 17.81
N VAL A 32 -0.01 5.95 18.39
CA VAL A 32 0.54 4.77 17.68
C VAL A 32 -0.28 4.46 16.43
N GLN A 33 -1.62 4.44 16.54
CA GLN A 33 -2.48 4.16 15.38
C GLN A 33 -2.33 5.21 14.28
N ALA A 34 -2.26 6.50 14.64
CA ALA A 34 -2.05 7.58 13.68
C ALA A 34 -0.70 7.43 12.95
N ALA A 35 0.36 7.12 13.69
CA ALA A 35 1.70 6.90 13.14
C ALA A 35 1.74 5.65 12.23
N SER A 36 1.10 4.54 12.62
CA SER A 36 0.97 3.35 11.78
C SER A 36 0.18 3.61 10.49
N ARG A 37 -0.90 4.39 10.54
CA ARG A 37 -1.66 4.78 9.34
C ARG A 37 -0.80 5.64 8.41
N ARG A 38 -0.04 6.59 8.95
CA ARG A 38 0.90 7.41 8.19
C ARG A 38 1.99 6.56 7.53
N ASP A 39 2.57 5.62 8.26
CA ASP A 39 3.57 4.70 7.71
C ASP A 39 2.99 3.86 6.55
N GLY A 40 1.74 3.37 6.71
CA GLY A 40 1.03 2.64 5.66
C GLY A 40 0.77 3.49 4.42
N ASN A 41 0.27 4.71 4.61
CA ASN A 41 0.05 5.66 3.51
C ASN A 41 1.36 6.00 2.78
N ASN A 42 2.44 6.26 3.52
CA ASN A 42 3.74 6.56 2.91
C ASN A 42 4.26 5.36 2.10
N ALA A 43 4.08 4.13 2.60
CA ALA A 43 4.44 2.93 1.84
C ALA A 43 3.62 2.81 0.56
N LEU A 44 2.31 3.08 0.61
CA LEU A 44 1.45 3.08 -0.57
C LEU A 44 1.84 4.18 -1.58
N SER A 45 2.04 5.42 -1.10
CA SER A 45 2.49 6.54 -1.94
C SER A 45 3.78 6.20 -2.67
N LYS A 46 4.75 5.58 -1.98
CA LYS A 46 5.99 5.14 -2.62
C LYS A 46 5.74 4.10 -3.72
N ILE A 47 4.82 3.16 -3.52
CA ILE A 47 4.47 2.17 -4.56
C ILE A 47 3.82 2.88 -5.76
N CYS A 48 2.98 3.91 -5.54
CA CYS A 48 2.42 4.72 -6.62
C CYS A 48 3.49 5.52 -7.38
N GLU A 49 4.45 6.13 -6.68
CA GLU A 49 5.59 6.81 -7.33
C GLU A 49 6.42 5.84 -8.18
N GLU A 50 6.65 4.60 -7.69
CA GLU A 50 7.32 3.55 -8.45
C GLU A 50 6.49 3.14 -9.69
N LEU A 51 5.16 3.03 -9.57
CA LEU A 51 4.25 2.75 -10.68
C LEU A 51 4.34 3.82 -11.77
N GLU A 52 4.32 5.09 -11.41
CA GLU A 52 4.45 6.21 -12.36
C GLU A 52 5.79 6.11 -13.12
N GLN A 53 6.89 5.83 -12.42
CA GLN A 53 8.21 5.65 -13.04
C GLN A 53 8.27 4.45 -13.99
N HIS A 54 7.62 3.34 -13.64
CA HIS A 54 7.55 2.14 -14.49
C HIS A 54 6.65 2.39 -15.72
N SER A 55 5.60 3.21 -15.58
CA SER A 55 4.72 3.64 -16.66
C SER A 55 5.49 4.45 -17.70
N ASP A 56 6.27 5.43 -17.26
CA ASP A 56 7.09 6.27 -18.14
C ASP A 56 8.13 5.46 -18.93
N ARG A 57 8.54 4.30 -18.40
CA ARG A 57 9.56 3.42 -18.98
C ARG A 57 8.98 2.21 -19.74
N LEU A 58 7.66 2.12 -19.86
CA LEU A 58 6.95 1.00 -20.51
C LEU A 58 7.32 -0.38 -19.92
N GLN A 59 7.51 -0.46 -18.60
CA GLN A 59 7.86 -1.69 -17.90
C GLN A 59 6.60 -2.45 -17.47
N THR A 60 5.88 -3.04 -18.44
CA THR A 60 4.56 -3.66 -18.27
C THR A 60 4.49 -4.72 -17.16
N LYS A 61 5.55 -5.51 -17.00
CA LYS A 61 5.63 -6.52 -15.93
C LYS A 61 5.74 -5.89 -14.53
N ASP A 62 6.62 -4.92 -14.36
CA ASP A 62 6.80 -4.24 -13.07
C ASP A 62 5.54 -3.46 -12.68
N LEU A 63 4.87 -2.85 -13.66
CA LEU A 63 3.54 -2.25 -13.47
C LEU A 63 2.54 -3.28 -12.94
N HIS A 64 2.47 -4.48 -13.54
CA HIS A 64 1.51 -5.50 -13.17
C HIS A 64 1.72 -5.93 -11.72
N ASP A 65 2.97 -6.25 -11.40
CA ASP A 65 3.35 -6.77 -10.08
C ASP A 65 3.10 -5.70 -9.00
N LYS A 66 3.33 -4.42 -9.29
CA LYS A 66 3.05 -3.30 -8.37
C LYS A 66 1.55 -3.04 -8.19
N VAL A 67 0.75 -3.07 -9.26
CA VAL A 67 -0.71 -2.93 -9.14
C VAL A 67 -1.30 -4.13 -8.37
N GLN A 68 -0.78 -5.34 -8.58
CA GLN A 68 -1.16 -6.51 -7.81
C GLN A 68 -0.77 -6.36 -6.33
N GLN A 69 0.40 -5.79 -6.03
CA GLN A 69 0.84 -5.50 -4.67
C GLN A 69 -0.10 -4.54 -3.92
N ILE A 70 -0.67 -3.54 -4.62
CA ILE A 70 -1.65 -2.60 -4.03
C ILE A 70 -3.01 -3.28 -3.84
N THR A 71 -3.50 -3.96 -4.86
CA THR A 71 -4.90 -4.42 -4.91
C THR A 71 -5.13 -5.73 -4.16
N GLY A 72 -4.09 -6.56 -3.97
CA GLY A 72 -4.16 -7.87 -3.29
C GLY A 72 -4.94 -8.94 -4.08
N GLN A 73 -6.00 -8.54 -4.78
CA GLN A 73 -6.66 -9.20 -5.88
C GLN A 73 -6.76 -8.19 -7.02
N PHE A 74 -5.90 -8.32 -8.02
CA PHE A 74 -6.07 -7.59 -9.27
C PHE A 74 -7.37 -8.09 -9.92
N LYS A 75 -8.44 -7.30 -9.82
CA LYS A 75 -9.65 -7.43 -10.63
C LYS A 75 -9.63 -6.31 -11.66
N PRO A 76 -8.90 -6.49 -12.76
CA PRO A 76 -8.94 -5.49 -13.80
C PRO A 76 -10.36 -5.45 -14.39
N GLU A 77 -10.96 -4.26 -14.41
CA GLU A 77 -12.32 -4.08 -14.93
C GLU A 77 -12.31 -3.88 -16.46
N ALA A 78 -11.24 -3.26 -17.01
CA ALA A 78 -11.03 -3.07 -18.44
C ALA A 78 -9.58 -2.66 -18.77
N ILE A 79 -9.05 -3.06 -19.94
CA ILE A 79 -7.85 -2.49 -20.57
C ILE A 79 -8.06 -2.31 -22.07
N GLU A 80 -7.42 -1.34 -22.70
CA GLU A 80 -7.36 -1.24 -24.17
C GLU A 80 -6.15 -1.99 -24.72
N ASN A 81 -6.36 -2.84 -25.73
CA ASN A 81 -5.28 -3.55 -26.41
C ASN A 81 -4.63 -2.68 -27.51
N ALA A 82 -3.56 -3.19 -28.13
CA ALA A 82 -2.84 -2.51 -29.23
C ALA A 82 -3.70 -2.18 -30.47
N HIS A 83 -4.89 -2.74 -30.57
CA HIS A 83 -5.87 -2.48 -31.64
C HIS A 83 -6.97 -1.51 -31.23
N GLY A 84 -6.88 -0.89 -30.04
CA GLY A 84 -7.87 0.05 -29.52
C GLY A 84 -9.17 -0.62 -29.06
N VAL A 85 -9.14 -1.92 -28.77
CA VAL A 85 -10.31 -2.67 -28.28
C VAL A 85 -10.26 -2.77 -26.76
N THR A 86 -11.35 -2.39 -26.11
CA THR A 86 -11.53 -2.55 -24.67
C THR A 86 -11.77 -4.02 -24.31
N VAL A 87 -10.83 -4.62 -23.59
CA VAL A 87 -10.88 -5.97 -23.06
C VAL A 87 -11.25 -5.92 -21.57
N THR A 88 -12.38 -6.52 -21.22
CA THR A 88 -12.91 -6.55 -19.83
C THR A 88 -12.77 -7.91 -19.16
N ALA A 89 -12.37 -8.94 -19.90
CA ALA A 89 -12.20 -10.30 -19.38
C ALA A 89 -10.82 -10.46 -18.74
N ASN A 90 -10.75 -10.86 -17.46
CA ASN A 90 -9.48 -11.02 -16.72
C ASN A 90 -8.38 -11.77 -17.48
N LYS A 91 -8.70 -12.86 -18.19
CA LYS A 91 -7.72 -13.58 -19.03
C LYS A 91 -7.20 -12.71 -20.17
N GLY A 92 -8.10 -12.07 -20.92
CA GLY A 92 -7.72 -11.17 -22.00
C GLY A 92 -6.96 -9.95 -21.52
N ILE A 93 -7.24 -9.47 -20.30
CA ILE A 93 -6.46 -8.39 -19.70
C ILE A 93 -5.04 -8.86 -19.41
N VAL A 94 -4.86 -10.03 -18.79
CA VAL A 94 -3.51 -10.61 -18.59
C VAL A 94 -2.77 -10.81 -19.91
N ASP A 95 -3.46 -11.21 -20.98
CA ASP A 95 -2.84 -11.41 -22.30
C ASP A 95 -2.39 -10.09 -22.93
N VAL A 96 -3.18 -9.01 -22.82
CA VAL A 96 -2.78 -7.66 -23.26
C VAL A 96 -1.54 -7.16 -22.51
N TRP A 97 -1.37 -7.53 -21.24
CA TRP A 97 -0.18 -7.17 -20.47
C TRP A 97 1.05 -8.04 -20.81
N ARG A 98 0.86 -9.20 -21.45
CA ARG A 98 1.94 -10.10 -21.88
C ARG A 98 2.52 -9.72 -23.24
N GLU A 99 1.73 -9.06 -24.08
CA GLU A 99 2.15 -8.45 -25.35
C GLU A 99 3.05 -7.23 -25.09
#